data_AF-A0A2M8ET14-F1
#
_entry.id   AF-A0A2M8ET14-F1
#
_cell.length_a   1.000
_cell.length_b   1.000
_cell.length_c   1.000
_cell.angle_alpha   90.00
_cell.angle_beta   90.00
_cell.angle_gamma   90.00
#
_symmetry.space_group_name_H-M   'P 1'
#
loop_
_entity.id
_entity.type
_entity.pdbx_description
1 polymer ?
#
loop_
_entity_poly.entity_id
_entity_poly.type
_entity_poly.pdbx_seq_one_letter_code
_entity_poly.pdbx_strand_id
1 'polypeptide(L)'
;MKTLHFRGTDPYKIAKNSIAVVGSRRMTRYGRDVVDKFVSVFVAEGITTISGFMYGVDTEVHQKTVDYGGRTIAVFGCGLNVIYPPENRKLYEEIIKSGGSVVSEYDDDAKPHLWKFPQRNKVVAGLASLGVLVVEAGEKSGALITADLARKMKKKVYAVPGPITSAVSAGCNELIRSGKAEIATDPYDILKLKIPVLLAGGQISKLQLETQNFANPLEGKIFKSLQGEALNTDEIAAATGKNIVEIGKTVSLMAIRGILTESGGKYYLGKV
;
A
#
# COMPACT_ATOMS: atom_id res chain seq x y z
N MET A 1 29.64 13.44 -8.53
CA MET A 1 28.51 12.96 -7.71
C MET A 1 27.56 14.14 -7.55
N LYS A 2 26.28 14.03 -7.90
CA LYS A 2 25.34 15.15 -7.72
C LYS A 2 25.00 15.28 -6.23
N THR A 3 24.96 16.51 -5.72
CA THR A 3 24.55 16.81 -4.35
C THR A 3 23.06 16.51 -4.17
N LEU A 4 22.68 15.87 -3.06
CA LEU A 4 21.30 15.62 -2.70
C LEU A 4 20.86 16.65 -1.64
N HIS A 5 19.97 17.54 -2.02
CA HIS A 5 19.39 18.56 -1.14
C HIS A 5 18.17 17.97 -0.42
N PHE A 6 17.87 18.44 0.80
CA PHE A 6 16.69 17.98 1.54
C PHE A 6 16.06 19.04 2.44
N ARG A 7 14.78 18.83 2.77
CA ARG A 7 14.02 19.47 3.86
C ARG A 7 13.50 18.39 4.81
N GLY A 8 13.42 18.71 6.10
CA GLY A 8 13.00 17.76 7.14
C GLY A 8 14.18 16.98 7.70
N THR A 9 13.95 15.73 8.07
CA THR A 9 14.97 14.85 8.65
C THR A 9 16.02 14.46 7.60
N ASP A 10 17.28 14.29 8.02
CA ASP A 10 18.35 13.79 7.17
C ASP A 10 17.97 12.44 6.53
N PRO A 11 17.85 12.38 5.18
CA PRO A 11 17.35 11.21 4.49
C PRO A 11 18.26 9.99 4.67
N TYR A 12 19.57 10.17 4.83
CA TYR A 12 20.50 9.05 5.02
C TYR A 12 20.36 8.38 6.39
N LYS A 13 19.87 9.11 7.40
CA LYS A 13 19.58 8.55 8.72
C LYS A 13 18.32 7.68 8.70
N ILE A 14 17.26 8.17 8.07
CA ILE A 14 15.96 7.49 8.05
C ILE A 14 15.85 6.44 6.93
N ALA A 15 16.72 6.47 5.91
CA ALA A 15 16.75 5.46 4.84
C ALA A 15 17.45 4.14 5.22
N LYS A 16 18.08 4.03 6.40
CA LYS A 16 18.82 2.81 6.80
C LYS A 16 17.94 1.56 6.78
N ASN A 17 16.71 1.68 7.26
CA ASN A 17 15.69 0.64 7.19
C ASN A 17 14.50 1.19 6.39
N SER A 18 14.52 1.01 5.08
CA SER A 18 13.56 1.66 4.18
C SER A 18 13.20 0.83 2.96
N ILE A 19 11.99 1.06 2.45
CA ILE A 19 11.49 0.44 1.24
C ILE A 19 10.91 1.49 0.30
N ALA A 20 11.24 1.39 -0.98
CA ALA A 20 10.58 2.20 -2.00
C ALA A 20 9.28 1.53 -2.43
N VAL A 21 8.18 2.26 -2.42
CA VAL A 21 6.89 1.81 -2.94
C VAL A 21 6.49 2.72 -4.09
N VAL A 22 6.39 2.16 -5.29
CA VAL A 22 6.15 2.90 -6.53
C VAL A 22 5.06 2.22 -7.34
N GLY A 23 4.41 2.96 -8.24
CA GLY A 23 3.32 2.35 -8.98
C GLY A 23 2.62 3.24 -10.00
N SER A 24 1.41 2.84 -10.33
CA SER A 24 0.57 3.51 -11.33
C SER A 24 0.14 4.89 -10.85
N ARG A 25 0.22 5.87 -11.76
CA ARG A 25 -0.40 7.20 -11.56
C ARG A 25 -1.93 7.12 -11.61
N ARG A 26 -2.49 6.10 -12.27
CA ARG A 26 -3.92 5.77 -12.32
C ARG A 26 -4.14 4.57 -11.41
N MET A 27 -3.92 4.77 -10.12
CA MET A 27 -4.07 3.73 -9.11
C MET A 27 -5.55 3.33 -8.99
N THR A 28 -5.82 2.03 -8.94
CA THR A 28 -7.18 1.51 -8.76
C THR A 28 -7.52 1.38 -7.27
N ARG A 29 -8.76 0.96 -6.99
CA ARG A 29 -9.15 0.57 -5.63
C ARG A 29 -8.29 -0.60 -5.11
N TYR A 30 -7.98 -1.56 -5.97
CA TYR A 30 -7.09 -2.67 -5.62
C TYR A 30 -5.70 -2.15 -5.21
N GLY A 31 -5.10 -1.27 -6.02
CA GLY A 31 -3.82 -0.64 -5.68
C GLY A 31 -3.86 0.11 -4.34
N ARG A 32 -4.95 0.83 -4.06
CA ARG A 32 -5.16 1.52 -2.78
C ARG A 32 -5.21 0.56 -1.60
N ASP A 33 -6.00 -0.51 -1.70
CA ASP A 33 -6.12 -1.53 -0.65
C ASP A 33 -4.77 -2.25 -0.41
N VAL A 34 -3.99 -2.46 -1.46
CA VAL A 34 -2.63 -3.00 -1.38
C VAL A 34 -1.68 -2.03 -0.67
N VAL A 35 -1.68 -0.74 -1.03
CA VAL A 35 -0.85 0.27 -0.36
C VAL A 35 -1.18 0.31 1.13
N ASP A 36 -2.46 0.32 1.49
CA ASP A 36 -2.94 0.31 2.87
C ASP A 36 -2.43 -0.93 3.64
N LYS A 37 -2.59 -2.14 3.07
CA LYS A 37 -2.09 -3.40 3.64
C LYS A 37 -0.58 -3.37 3.89
N PHE A 38 0.20 -2.95 2.90
CA PHE A 38 1.66 -3.01 3.00
C PHE A 38 2.23 -1.90 3.88
N VAL A 39 1.75 -0.66 3.70
CA VAL A 39 2.28 0.51 4.42
C VAL A 39 1.97 0.43 5.91
N SER A 40 0.78 -0.04 6.31
CA SER A 40 0.46 -0.22 7.74
C SER A 40 1.48 -1.12 8.46
N VAL A 41 1.85 -2.26 7.85
CA VAL A 41 2.85 -3.18 8.40
C VAL A 41 4.25 -2.55 8.37
N PHE A 42 4.64 -1.88 7.28
CA PHE A 42 5.95 -1.21 7.24
C PHE A 42 6.10 -0.16 8.34
N VAL A 43 5.05 0.63 8.58
CA VAL A 43 5.08 1.64 9.64
C VAL A 43 5.12 0.99 11.02
N ALA A 44 4.34 -0.07 11.26
CA ALA A 44 4.36 -0.81 12.52
C ALA A 44 5.76 -1.39 12.83
N GLU A 45 6.48 -1.83 11.80
CA GLU A 45 7.86 -2.35 11.90
C GLU A 45 8.94 -1.24 11.87
N GLY A 46 8.53 0.03 11.93
CA GLY A 46 9.44 1.18 11.97
C GLY A 46 10.20 1.44 10.68
N ILE A 47 9.73 0.91 9.55
CA ILE A 47 10.36 1.03 8.22
C ILE A 47 9.93 2.36 7.58
N THR A 48 10.92 3.10 7.08
CA THR A 48 10.68 4.33 6.34
C THR A 48 10.23 4.00 4.92
N THR A 49 9.10 4.54 4.48
CA THR A 49 8.69 4.40 3.06
C THR A 49 9.37 5.45 2.20
N ILE A 50 9.61 5.14 0.93
CA ILE A 50 10.21 6.06 -0.04
C ILE A 50 9.34 6.07 -1.29
N SER A 51 9.00 7.24 -1.80
CA SER A 51 8.30 7.34 -3.07
C SER A 51 8.60 8.65 -3.81
N GLY A 52 8.02 8.77 -4.99
CA GLY A 52 8.32 9.81 -5.95
C GLY A 52 7.43 11.05 -5.90
N PHE A 53 6.61 11.23 -4.86
CA PHE A 53 5.75 12.41 -4.71
C PHE A 53 4.96 12.79 -5.99
N MET A 54 4.43 11.79 -6.68
CA MET A 54 3.60 11.96 -7.88
C MET A 54 2.18 11.45 -7.61
N TYR A 55 1.24 11.69 -8.53
CA TYR A 55 -0.12 11.16 -8.40
C TYR A 55 -0.17 9.63 -8.26
N GLY A 56 -1.29 9.12 -7.75
CA GLY A 56 -1.55 7.69 -7.64
C GLY A 56 -0.78 7.08 -6.48
N VAL A 57 -0.11 5.95 -6.73
CA VAL A 57 0.57 5.16 -5.69
C VAL A 57 1.54 5.99 -4.86
N ASP A 58 2.34 6.87 -5.48
CA ASP A 58 3.32 7.66 -4.74
C ASP A 58 2.66 8.57 -3.68
N THR A 59 1.57 9.26 -4.04
CA THR A 59 0.80 10.09 -3.10
C THR A 59 0.15 9.24 -2.01
N GLU A 60 -0.45 8.11 -2.38
CA GLU A 60 -1.11 7.22 -1.41
C GLU A 60 -0.14 6.66 -0.38
N VAL A 61 1.05 6.23 -0.82
CA VAL A 61 2.10 5.70 0.05
C VAL A 61 2.50 6.74 1.09
N HIS A 62 2.75 7.98 0.65
CA HIS A 62 3.11 9.06 1.55
C HIS A 62 1.98 9.38 2.54
N GLN A 63 0.74 9.52 2.05
CA GLN A 63 -0.42 9.82 2.88
C GLN A 63 -0.63 8.73 3.94
N LYS A 64 -0.69 7.45 3.53
CA LYS A 64 -0.88 6.33 4.46
C LYS A 64 0.26 6.21 5.46
N THR A 65 1.49 6.47 5.04
CA THR A 65 2.63 6.46 5.95
C THR A 65 2.46 7.50 7.05
N VAL A 66 2.06 8.73 6.69
CA VAL A 66 1.77 9.81 7.63
C VAL A 66 0.58 9.44 8.54
N ASP A 67 -0.51 8.94 7.97
CA ASP A 67 -1.74 8.60 8.70
C ASP A 67 -1.47 7.55 9.79
N TYR A 68 -0.57 6.59 9.53
CA TYR A 68 -0.14 5.59 10.52
C TYR A 68 0.95 6.09 11.48
N GLY A 69 1.34 7.36 11.43
CA GLY A 69 2.38 7.94 12.29
C GLY A 69 3.81 7.53 11.92
N GLY A 70 4.01 7.06 10.69
CA GLY A 70 5.30 6.65 10.14
C GLY A 70 6.09 7.79 9.51
N ARG A 71 7.30 7.44 9.06
CA ARG A 71 8.20 8.37 8.35
C ARG A 71 8.27 8.00 6.88
N THR A 72 8.26 9.01 6.02
CA THR A 72 8.40 8.81 4.57
C THR A 72 9.41 9.77 3.95
N ILE A 73 10.10 9.32 2.90
CA ILE A 73 10.98 10.16 2.07
C ILE A 73 10.31 10.40 0.72
N ALA A 74 9.91 11.64 0.48
CA ALA A 74 9.44 12.13 -0.81
C ALA A 74 10.63 12.60 -1.64
N VAL A 75 10.94 11.89 -2.71
CA VAL A 75 11.98 12.31 -3.65
C VAL A 75 11.31 13.21 -4.69
N PHE A 76 11.88 14.34 -5.09
CA PHE A 76 11.29 15.29 -6.05
C PHE A 76 11.96 15.25 -7.43
N GLY A 77 11.14 15.39 -8.49
CA GLY A 77 11.61 15.58 -9.88
C GLY A 77 11.84 17.05 -10.25
N CYS A 78 11.92 17.94 -9.27
CA CYS A 78 12.03 19.39 -9.39
C CYS A 78 12.73 19.94 -8.14
N GLY A 79 12.94 21.26 -8.08
CA GLY A 79 13.56 21.92 -6.94
C GLY A 79 12.69 21.87 -5.67
N LEU A 80 13.32 22.00 -4.50
CA LEU A 80 12.63 21.90 -3.20
C LEU A 80 11.66 23.05 -2.91
N ASN A 81 11.77 24.18 -3.60
CA ASN A 81 10.82 25.29 -3.51
C ASN A 81 9.59 25.12 -4.42
N VAL A 82 9.56 24.06 -5.25
CA VAL A 82 8.49 23.81 -6.22
C VAL A 82 7.72 22.55 -5.83
N ILE A 83 6.54 22.73 -5.22
CA ILE A 83 5.65 21.61 -4.90
C ILE A 83 4.90 21.22 -6.17
N TYR A 84 5.20 20.02 -6.67
CA TYR A 84 4.49 19.43 -7.80
C TYR A 84 4.22 17.95 -7.51
N PRO A 85 2.96 17.50 -7.56
CA PRO A 85 1.78 18.28 -7.96
C PRO A 85 1.32 19.27 -6.86
N PRO A 86 0.77 20.45 -7.23
CA PRO A 86 0.46 21.53 -6.28
C PRO A 86 -0.60 21.14 -5.25
N GLU A 87 -1.50 20.22 -5.58
CA GLU A 87 -2.55 19.71 -4.69
C GLU A 87 -1.97 18.99 -3.47
N ASN A 88 -0.75 18.45 -3.58
CA ASN A 88 -0.07 17.75 -2.51
C ASN A 88 0.66 18.68 -1.53
N ARG A 89 0.40 20.00 -1.55
CA ARG A 89 1.03 20.95 -0.62
C ARG A 89 0.80 20.58 0.84
N LYS A 90 -0.42 20.18 1.21
CA LYS A 90 -0.72 19.76 2.58
C LYS A 90 0.09 18.53 2.98
N LEU A 91 0.14 17.53 2.10
CA LEU A 91 0.92 16.31 2.30
C LEU A 91 2.41 16.61 2.46
N TYR A 92 2.98 17.54 1.68
CA TYR A 92 4.37 17.98 1.86
C TYR A 92 4.63 18.44 3.30
N GLU A 93 3.75 19.30 3.84
CA GLU A 93 3.91 19.80 5.21
C GLU A 93 3.75 18.70 6.26
N GLU A 94 2.81 17.78 6.04
CA GLU A 94 2.58 16.62 6.92
C GLU A 94 3.79 15.68 6.94
N ILE A 95 4.44 15.42 5.79
CA ILE A 95 5.68 14.63 5.72
C ILE A 95 6.79 15.23 6.57
N ILE A 96 6.97 16.55 6.53
CA ILE A 96 8.00 17.22 7.33
C ILE A 96 7.65 17.15 8.81
N LYS A 97 6.37 17.41 9.17
CA LYS A 97 5.88 17.35 10.55
C LYS A 97 5.98 15.96 11.17
N SER A 98 5.82 14.89 10.39
CA SER A 98 5.96 13.51 10.87
C SER A 98 7.42 13.04 11.01
N GLY A 99 8.40 13.93 10.82
CA GLY A 99 9.81 13.59 10.87
C GLY A 99 10.32 12.86 9.61
N GLY A 100 9.57 12.94 8.51
CA GLY A 100 10.00 12.51 7.18
C GLY A 100 10.98 13.47 6.51
N SER A 101 11.21 13.26 5.22
CA SER A 101 12.15 14.06 4.42
C SER A 101 11.63 14.29 3.02
N VAL A 102 11.95 15.45 2.46
CA VAL A 102 11.71 15.78 1.05
C VAL A 102 13.06 16.08 0.40
N VAL A 103 13.43 15.36 -0.65
CA VAL A 103 14.78 15.38 -1.23
C VAL A 103 14.79 15.68 -2.72
N SER A 104 15.85 16.33 -3.23
CA SER A 104 16.02 16.60 -4.66
C SER A 104 17.49 16.67 -5.07
N GLU A 105 17.79 16.26 -6.31
CA GLU A 105 19.11 16.46 -6.97
C GLU A 105 19.14 17.73 -7.85
N TYR A 106 18.07 18.53 -7.85
CA TYR A 106 17.95 19.74 -8.64
C TYR A 106 18.07 20.97 -7.74
N ASP A 107 18.51 22.09 -8.34
CA ASP A 107 18.54 23.40 -7.69
C ASP A 107 17.16 23.77 -7.12
N ASP A 108 17.14 24.52 -6.02
CA ASP A 108 15.95 24.75 -5.19
C ASP A 108 14.73 25.26 -5.97
N ASP A 109 14.93 26.07 -7.02
CA ASP A 109 13.84 26.65 -7.84
C ASP A 109 13.61 25.94 -9.18
N ALA A 110 14.29 24.82 -9.43
CA ALA A 110 14.23 24.12 -10.72
C ALA A 110 12.80 23.65 -11.03
N LYS A 111 12.24 24.11 -12.16
CA LYS A 111 10.87 23.76 -12.58
C LYS A 111 10.73 22.28 -12.97
N PRO A 112 9.52 21.69 -12.81
CA PRO A 112 9.25 20.32 -13.23
C PRO A 112 9.34 20.20 -14.75
N HIS A 113 10.01 19.16 -15.23
CA HIS A 113 9.98 18.76 -16.64
C HIS A 113 9.78 17.25 -16.73
N LEU A 114 9.09 16.80 -17.79
CA LEU A 114 8.73 15.38 -17.95
C LEU A 114 9.94 14.44 -17.88
N TRP A 115 11.09 14.85 -18.41
CA TRP A 115 12.33 14.06 -18.40
C TRP A 115 13.01 13.99 -17.03
N LYS A 116 12.69 14.89 -16.10
CA LYS A 116 13.26 14.88 -14.73
C LYS A 116 12.65 13.80 -13.86
N PHE A 117 11.37 13.44 -14.06
CA PHE A 117 10.71 12.42 -13.23
C PHE A 117 11.33 11.02 -13.39
N PRO A 118 11.63 10.52 -14.62
CA PRO A 118 12.38 9.27 -14.77
C PRO A 118 13.81 9.35 -14.22
N GLN A 119 14.50 10.49 -14.37
CA GLN A 119 15.87 10.65 -13.87
C GLN A 119 15.94 10.57 -12.34
N ARG A 120 14.97 11.18 -11.65
CA ARG A 120 14.85 11.14 -10.20
C ARG A 120 14.74 9.71 -9.67
N ASN A 121 14.12 8.79 -10.40
CA ASN A 121 13.82 7.44 -9.91
C ASN A 121 15.07 6.64 -9.47
N LYS A 122 16.27 7.01 -9.94
CA LYS A 122 17.52 6.44 -9.44
C LYS A 122 17.76 6.75 -7.96
N VAL A 123 17.28 7.88 -7.46
CA VAL A 123 17.37 8.27 -6.04
C VAL A 123 16.37 7.47 -5.21
N VAL A 124 15.14 7.29 -5.71
CA VAL A 124 14.11 6.43 -5.07
C VAL A 124 14.65 5.01 -4.90
N ALA A 125 15.14 4.40 -5.99
CA ALA A 125 15.74 3.07 -5.93
C ALA A 125 17.03 3.05 -5.08
N GLY A 126 17.85 4.09 -5.19
CA GLY A 126 19.15 4.19 -4.52
C GLY A 126 19.04 4.22 -2.99
N LEU A 127 18.11 5.01 -2.46
CA LEU A 127 17.90 5.17 -1.02
C LEU A 127 17.28 3.94 -0.36
N ALA A 128 16.45 3.17 -1.07
CA ALA A 128 15.73 2.04 -0.49
C ALA A 128 16.65 0.88 -0.12
N SER A 129 16.75 0.53 1.17
CA SER A 129 17.65 -0.52 1.65
C SER A 129 17.06 -1.92 1.50
N LEU A 130 15.74 -2.07 1.69
CA LEU A 130 15.03 -3.35 1.56
C LEU A 130 14.67 -3.68 0.11
N GLY A 131 14.65 -2.68 -0.78
CA GLY A 131 14.35 -2.84 -2.20
C GLY A 131 13.19 -1.97 -2.68
N VAL A 132 12.67 -2.30 -3.85
CA VAL A 132 11.55 -1.58 -4.49
C VAL A 132 10.35 -2.50 -4.61
N LEU A 133 9.22 -2.12 -4.01
CA LEU A 133 7.90 -2.72 -4.22
C LEU A 133 7.14 -1.96 -5.32
N VAL A 134 6.70 -2.68 -6.34
CA VAL A 134 5.87 -2.14 -7.42
C VAL A 134 4.42 -2.53 -7.19
N VAL A 135 3.57 -1.53 -6.90
CA VAL A 135 2.12 -1.67 -6.73
C VAL A 135 1.44 -1.13 -7.97
N GLU A 136 0.86 -2.01 -8.80
CA GLU A 136 0.29 -1.69 -10.10
C GLU A 136 1.24 -0.97 -11.08
N ALA A 137 1.53 -1.61 -12.20
CA ALA A 137 2.21 -1.01 -13.32
C ALA A 137 1.61 -1.54 -14.62
N GLY A 138 1.22 -0.64 -15.53
CA GLY A 138 1.01 -1.01 -16.93
C GLY A 138 2.34 -1.18 -17.67
N GLU A 139 2.32 -1.73 -18.89
CA GLU A 139 3.52 -2.07 -19.68
C GLU A 139 4.49 -0.90 -19.90
N LYS A 140 3.97 0.34 -19.96
CA LYS A 140 4.76 1.57 -20.15
C LYS A 140 4.83 2.43 -18.89
N SER A 141 4.63 1.84 -17.71
CA SER A 141 4.65 2.58 -16.44
C SER A 141 6.06 3.07 -16.08
N GLY A 142 6.15 4.30 -15.59
CA GLY A 142 7.39 4.85 -15.04
C GLY A 142 7.91 4.08 -13.81
N ALA A 143 7.05 3.34 -13.12
CA ALA A 143 7.44 2.46 -12.02
C ALA A 143 8.36 1.31 -12.48
N LEU A 144 8.20 0.83 -13.71
CA LEU A 144 9.07 -0.20 -14.30
C LEU A 144 10.51 0.31 -14.49
N ILE A 145 10.67 1.61 -14.77
CA ILE A 145 12.00 2.25 -14.84
C ILE A 145 12.67 2.18 -13.46
N THR A 146 11.94 2.45 -12.38
CA THR A 146 12.48 2.34 -11.01
C THR A 146 12.88 0.90 -10.68
N ALA A 147 12.06 -0.08 -11.05
CA ALA A 147 12.36 -1.50 -10.89
C ALA A 147 13.66 -1.89 -11.63
N ASP A 148 13.81 -1.48 -12.89
CA ASP A 148 15.03 -1.75 -13.66
C ASP A 148 16.27 -1.07 -13.07
N LEU A 149 16.14 0.17 -12.58
CA LEU A 149 17.22 0.86 -11.88
C LEU A 149 17.63 0.13 -10.59
N ALA A 150 16.67 -0.33 -9.81
CA ALA A 150 16.94 -1.12 -8.60
C ALA A 150 17.69 -2.42 -8.91
N ARG A 151 17.28 -3.14 -9.97
CA ARG A 151 17.99 -4.35 -10.43
C ARG A 151 19.42 -4.03 -10.87
N LYS A 152 19.63 -2.95 -11.63
CA LYS A 152 20.99 -2.49 -12.01
C LYS A 152 21.85 -2.16 -10.79
N MET A 153 21.24 -1.68 -9.71
CA MET A 153 21.87 -1.44 -8.42
C MET A 153 22.01 -2.69 -7.55
N LYS A 154 21.69 -3.90 -8.07
CA LYS A 154 21.67 -5.18 -7.34
C LYS A 154 20.76 -5.17 -6.11
N LYS A 155 19.73 -4.32 -6.10
CA LYS A 155 18.70 -4.28 -5.06
C LYS A 155 17.56 -5.23 -5.39
N LYS A 156 16.83 -5.64 -4.35
CA LYS A 156 15.64 -6.47 -4.51
C LYS A 156 14.50 -5.67 -5.16
N VAL A 157 13.73 -6.36 -6.00
CA VAL A 157 12.51 -5.85 -6.60
C VAL A 157 11.40 -6.82 -6.27
N TYR A 158 10.30 -6.27 -5.82
CA TYR A 158 9.08 -6.95 -5.48
C TYR A 158 7.95 -6.40 -6.36
N ALA A 159 7.02 -7.25 -6.76
CA ALA A 159 5.86 -6.83 -7.53
C ALA A 159 4.60 -7.48 -6.97
N VAL A 160 3.57 -6.67 -6.81
CA VAL A 160 2.26 -7.16 -6.39
C VAL A 160 1.54 -7.74 -7.62
N PRO A 161 1.12 -9.01 -7.60
CA PRO A 161 0.38 -9.60 -8.71
C PRO A 161 -0.99 -8.94 -8.82
N GLY A 162 -1.55 -8.88 -10.02
CA GLY A 162 -2.90 -8.34 -10.21
C GLY A 162 -3.70 -9.08 -11.29
N PRO A 163 -5.00 -8.77 -11.42
CA PRO A 163 -5.86 -9.42 -12.41
C PRO A 163 -5.27 -9.32 -13.82
N ILE A 164 -5.19 -10.44 -14.55
CA ILE A 164 -4.67 -10.45 -15.92
C ILE A 164 -5.53 -9.64 -16.91
N THR A 165 -6.77 -9.34 -16.52
CA THR A 165 -7.71 -8.48 -17.25
C THR A 165 -7.49 -6.99 -16.97
N SER A 166 -6.65 -6.63 -15.99
CA SER A 166 -6.36 -5.25 -15.63
C SER A 166 -5.10 -4.75 -16.35
N ALA A 167 -5.26 -3.72 -17.18
CA ALA A 167 -4.14 -3.11 -17.91
C ALA A 167 -3.06 -2.51 -16.98
N VAL A 168 -3.43 -2.09 -15.77
CA VAL A 168 -2.49 -1.56 -14.77
C VAL A 168 -1.78 -2.66 -13.97
N SER A 169 -2.08 -3.93 -14.22
CA SER A 169 -1.40 -5.08 -13.60
C SER A 169 -0.40 -5.75 -14.54
N ALA A 170 -0.48 -5.50 -15.85
CA ALA A 170 0.32 -6.17 -16.87
C ALA A 170 1.84 -6.10 -16.63
N GLY A 171 2.35 -4.91 -16.26
CA GLY A 171 3.77 -4.70 -15.97
C GLY A 171 4.24 -5.39 -14.69
N CYS A 172 3.43 -5.40 -13.62
CA CYS A 172 3.75 -6.18 -12.41
C CYS A 172 3.80 -7.68 -12.71
N ASN A 173 2.79 -8.19 -13.40
CA ASN A 173 2.73 -9.60 -13.78
C ASN A 173 3.90 -9.99 -14.69
N GLU A 174 4.33 -9.11 -15.60
CA GLU A 174 5.51 -9.34 -16.44
C GLU A 174 6.81 -9.33 -15.63
N LEU A 175 6.97 -8.42 -14.66
CA LEU A 175 8.14 -8.43 -13.76
C LEU A 175 8.26 -9.76 -13.02
N ILE A 176 7.14 -10.31 -12.54
CA ILE A 176 7.09 -11.61 -11.86
C ILE A 176 7.40 -12.73 -12.85
N ARG A 177 6.68 -12.79 -13.98
CA ARG A 177 6.80 -13.84 -15.02
C ARG A 177 8.23 -13.96 -15.55
N SER A 178 8.91 -12.84 -15.73
CA SER A 178 10.28 -12.79 -16.26
C SER A 178 11.36 -13.00 -15.19
N GLY A 179 10.98 -13.27 -13.92
CA GLY A 179 11.92 -13.43 -12.81
C GLY A 179 12.68 -12.15 -12.45
N LYS A 180 12.20 -10.98 -12.89
CA LYS A 180 12.80 -9.68 -12.59
C LYS A 180 12.38 -9.14 -11.24
N ALA A 181 11.27 -9.63 -10.68
CA ALA A 181 10.79 -9.32 -9.35
C ALA A 181 10.36 -10.59 -8.61
N GLU A 182 10.56 -10.59 -7.30
CA GLU A 182 9.91 -11.55 -6.39
C GLU A 182 8.43 -11.17 -6.26
N ILE A 183 7.54 -12.16 -6.24
CA ILE A 183 6.11 -11.91 -6.00
C ILE A 183 5.91 -11.45 -4.56
N ALA A 184 5.10 -10.42 -4.35
CA ALA A 184 4.71 -9.94 -3.03
C ALA A 184 3.19 -9.96 -2.91
N THR A 185 2.66 -10.96 -2.20
CA THR A 185 1.23 -11.03 -1.82
C THR A 185 1.02 -10.59 -0.39
N ASP A 186 2.10 -10.54 0.39
CA ASP A 186 2.11 -10.14 1.79
C ASP A 186 3.32 -9.25 2.13
N PRO A 187 3.20 -8.21 2.97
CA PRO A 187 4.34 -7.41 3.40
C PRO A 187 5.47 -8.24 4.02
N TYR A 188 5.17 -9.36 4.69
CA TYR A 188 6.19 -10.21 5.30
C TYR A 188 7.07 -10.94 4.27
N ASP A 189 6.64 -11.08 3.01
CA ASP A 189 7.48 -11.57 1.90
C ASP A 189 8.74 -10.72 1.73
N ILE A 190 8.64 -9.42 2.07
CA ILE A 190 9.71 -8.45 1.91
C ILE A 190 10.56 -8.37 3.17
N LEU A 191 9.93 -8.38 4.34
CA LEU A 191 10.62 -8.22 5.62
C LEU A 191 11.54 -9.41 5.93
N LYS A 192 11.31 -10.56 5.29
CA LYS A 192 12.04 -11.83 5.53
C LYS A 192 12.10 -12.19 7.00
N LEU A 193 11.19 -11.64 7.80
CA LEU A 193 10.91 -12.11 9.13
C LEU A 193 10.37 -13.53 8.91
N LYS A 194 11.08 -14.52 9.43
CA LYS A 194 10.45 -15.80 9.73
C LYS A 194 9.38 -15.45 10.75
N ILE A 195 8.15 -15.23 10.29
CA ILE A 195 7.02 -15.40 11.18
C ILE A 195 7.20 -16.83 11.71
N PRO A 196 7.50 -17.03 13.02
CA PRO A 196 7.18 -18.32 13.58
C PRO A 196 5.70 -18.45 13.25
N VAL A 197 5.30 -19.57 12.65
CA VAL A 197 3.91 -19.91 12.32
C VAL A 197 2.98 -19.91 13.57
N LEU A 198 3.40 -19.27 14.67
CA LEU A 198 2.57 -18.77 15.76
C LEU A 198 1.84 -17.45 15.45
N LEU A 199 2.21 -16.66 14.43
CA LEU A 199 1.44 -15.45 14.04
C LEU A 199 0.52 -15.65 12.82
N ALA A 200 0.29 -16.90 12.39
CA ALA A 200 -0.92 -17.23 11.63
C ALA A 200 -2.22 -17.01 12.46
N GLY A 201 -2.09 -16.64 13.74
CA GLY A 201 -3.16 -16.18 14.63
C GLY A 201 -3.07 -14.69 15.04
N GLY A 202 -2.25 -13.89 14.36
CA GLY A 202 -1.76 -12.61 14.90
C GLY A 202 -2.18 -11.33 14.18
N GLN A 203 -3.35 -11.27 13.54
CA GLN A 203 -3.93 -10.00 13.03
C GLN A 203 -5.44 -9.93 13.23
N ILE A 204 -5.94 -10.77 14.10
CA ILE A 204 -7.35 -10.83 14.36
C ILE A 204 -7.68 -10.25 15.77
N SER A 205 -6.76 -9.48 16.35
CA SER A 205 -6.83 -8.88 17.69
C SER A 205 -7.71 -7.62 17.86
N LYS A 206 -8.71 -7.37 17.01
CA LYS A 206 -9.82 -6.46 17.36
C LYS A 206 -11.17 -7.03 16.97
N LEU A 207 -11.27 -7.59 15.76
CA LEU A 207 -12.43 -8.40 15.38
C LEU A 207 -12.51 -9.73 16.13
N GLN A 208 -11.48 -10.56 16.38
CA GLN A 208 -11.60 -11.74 17.28
C GLN A 208 -11.88 -11.37 18.72
N LEU A 209 -11.41 -10.24 19.22
CA LEU A 209 -11.75 -9.87 20.60
C LEU A 209 -13.26 -9.59 20.73
N GLU A 210 -13.94 -9.13 19.68
CA GLU A 210 -15.40 -9.02 19.64
C GLU A 210 -16.12 -10.26 19.05
N THR A 211 -15.46 -11.07 18.23
CA THR A 211 -16.04 -12.25 17.52
C THR A 211 -15.76 -13.60 18.20
N GLN A 212 -14.85 -13.69 19.17
CA GLN A 212 -14.70 -14.89 20.01
C GLN A 212 -15.85 -15.08 20.99
N ASN A 213 -16.70 -14.07 21.18
CA ASN A 213 -17.97 -14.15 21.91
C ASN A 213 -19.13 -13.61 21.05
N PHE A 214 -19.33 -14.13 19.84
CA PHE A 214 -20.65 -14.02 19.23
C PHE A 214 -21.65 -14.71 20.17
N ALA A 215 -22.46 -13.93 20.89
CA ALA A 215 -23.51 -14.46 21.76
C ALA A 215 -24.51 -15.33 21.00
N ASN A 216 -24.60 -15.15 19.68
CA ASN A 216 -25.44 -15.91 18.77
C ASN A 216 -24.59 -16.78 17.81
N PRO A 217 -24.75 -18.12 17.83
CA PRO A 217 -24.08 -19.04 16.90
C PRO A 217 -24.29 -18.73 15.41
N LEU A 218 -25.37 -18.03 15.05
CA LEU A 218 -25.67 -17.61 13.69
C LEU A 218 -24.71 -16.52 13.19
N GLU A 219 -24.34 -15.56 14.03
CA GLU A 219 -23.40 -14.49 13.67
C GLU A 219 -22.06 -15.08 13.22
N GLY A 220 -21.57 -16.10 13.94
CA GLY A 220 -20.33 -16.81 13.58
C GLY A 220 -20.41 -17.56 12.25
N LYS A 221 -21.56 -18.14 11.91
CA LYS A 221 -21.77 -18.81 10.61
C LYS A 221 -21.82 -17.81 9.46
N ILE A 222 -22.54 -16.70 9.64
CA ILE A 222 -22.61 -15.60 8.67
C ILE A 222 -21.22 -15.02 8.43
N PHE A 223 -20.48 -14.73 9.52
CA PHE A 223 -19.12 -14.20 9.44
C PHE A 223 -18.21 -15.12 8.62
N LYS A 224 -18.25 -16.44 8.87
CA LYS A 224 -17.49 -17.43 8.09
C LYS A 224 -17.88 -17.45 6.61
N SER A 225 -19.17 -17.35 6.29
CA SER A 225 -19.62 -17.33 4.88
C SER A 225 -19.12 -16.12 4.10
N LEU A 226 -18.87 -15.00 4.78
CA LEU A 226 -18.42 -13.73 4.18
C LEU A 226 -16.89 -13.56 4.15
N GLN A 227 -16.10 -14.55 4.61
CA GLN A 227 -14.63 -14.48 4.57
C GLN A 227 -14.05 -14.60 3.16
N GLY A 228 -14.78 -15.22 2.22
CA GLY A 228 -14.33 -15.44 0.85
C GLY A 228 -14.83 -14.38 -0.13
N GLU A 229 -16.13 -14.09 -0.12
CA GLU A 229 -16.76 -13.16 -1.06
C GLU A 229 -17.96 -12.44 -0.43
N ALA A 230 -18.41 -11.37 -1.09
CA ALA A 230 -19.57 -10.60 -0.65
C ALA A 230 -20.87 -11.27 -1.07
N LEU A 231 -21.72 -11.56 -0.09
CA LEU A 231 -22.96 -12.31 -0.27
C LEU A 231 -24.19 -11.45 0.04
N ASN A 232 -25.28 -11.66 -0.71
CA ASN A 232 -26.59 -11.12 -0.39
C ASN A 232 -27.31 -12.00 0.65
N THR A 233 -28.49 -11.57 1.12
CA THR A 233 -29.26 -12.32 2.13
C THR A 233 -29.66 -13.73 1.70
N ASP A 234 -29.98 -13.95 0.43
CA ASP A 234 -30.35 -15.27 -0.10
C ASP A 234 -29.15 -16.22 -0.11
N GLU A 235 -27.99 -15.73 -0.56
CA GLU A 235 -26.72 -16.46 -0.61
C GLU A 235 -26.26 -16.83 0.81
N ILE A 236 -26.37 -15.92 1.78
CA ILE A 236 -26.06 -16.18 3.20
C ILE A 236 -27.05 -17.21 3.78
N ALA A 237 -28.35 -17.11 3.47
CA ALA A 237 -29.36 -18.07 3.92
C ALA A 237 -29.05 -19.48 3.41
N ALA A 238 -28.69 -19.62 2.14
CA ALA A 238 -28.27 -20.87 1.53
C ALA A 238 -27.00 -21.45 2.19
N ALA A 239 -25.98 -20.61 2.41
CA ALA A 239 -24.70 -21.04 3.00
C ALA A 239 -24.83 -21.45 4.48
N THR A 240 -25.74 -20.85 5.23
CA THR A 240 -25.92 -21.09 6.67
C THR A 240 -27.01 -22.09 7.00
N GLY A 241 -27.87 -22.43 6.03
CA GLY A 241 -29.02 -23.31 6.20
C GLY A 241 -30.12 -22.71 7.10
N LYS A 242 -30.26 -21.38 7.10
CA LYS A 242 -31.16 -20.63 7.98
C LYS A 242 -32.19 -19.83 7.20
N ASN A 243 -33.29 -19.50 7.86
CA ASN A 243 -34.38 -18.75 7.24
C ASN A 243 -33.92 -17.30 6.95
N ILE A 244 -34.33 -16.78 5.79
CA ILE A 244 -34.00 -15.43 5.33
C ILE A 244 -34.37 -14.30 6.32
N VAL A 245 -35.46 -14.47 7.08
CA VAL A 245 -35.90 -13.52 8.10
C VAL A 245 -34.91 -13.48 9.27
N GLU A 246 -34.35 -14.64 9.65
CA GLU A 246 -33.34 -14.78 10.70
C GLU A 246 -32.01 -14.16 10.24
N ILE A 247 -31.63 -14.38 8.98
CA ILE A 247 -30.46 -13.78 8.35
C ILE A 247 -30.60 -12.26 8.31
N GLY A 248 -31.69 -11.73 7.77
CA GLY A 248 -31.91 -10.29 7.61
C GLY A 248 -31.79 -9.52 8.93
N LYS A 249 -32.36 -10.06 10.02
CA LYS A 249 -32.20 -9.49 11.37
C LYS A 249 -30.76 -9.51 11.84
N THR A 250 -30.07 -10.64 11.66
CA THR A 250 -28.72 -10.85 12.16
C THR A 250 -27.70 -9.99 11.41
N VAL A 251 -27.74 -9.95 10.08
CA VAL A 251 -26.82 -9.11 9.28
C VAL A 251 -27.03 -7.62 9.53
N SER A 252 -28.27 -7.18 9.78
CA SER A 252 -28.57 -5.78 10.12
C SER A 252 -27.97 -5.39 11.47
N LEU A 253 -28.10 -6.25 12.49
CA LEU A 253 -27.48 -6.03 13.81
C LEU A 253 -25.96 -6.03 13.74
N MET A 254 -25.37 -6.95 12.96
CA MET A 254 -23.93 -6.99 12.74
C MET A 254 -23.43 -5.76 11.98
N ALA A 255 -24.21 -5.23 11.03
CA ALA A 255 -23.87 -4.00 10.31
C ALA A 255 -23.94 -2.75 11.20
N ILE A 256 -24.95 -2.65 12.08
CA ILE A 256 -25.04 -1.58 13.09
C ILE A 256 -23.82 -1.60 14.02
N ARG A 257 -23.33 -2.79 14.38
CA ARG A 257 -22.10 -2.97 15.18
C ARG A 257 -20.81 -2.74 14.40
N GLY A 258 -20.88 -2.43 13.11
CA GLY A 258 -19.70 -2.24 12.24
C GLY A 258 -18.96 -3.54 11.89
N ILE A 259 -19.51 -4.70 12.25
CA ILE A 259 -18.92 -6.01 11.93
C ILE A 259 -19.09 -6.33 10.44
N LEU A 260 -20.18 -5.84 9.84
CA LEU A 260 -20.46 -5.95 8.41
C LEU A 260 -20.67 -4.56 7.79
N THR A 261 -20.43 -4.43 6.50
CA THR A 261 -20.84 -3.27 5.69
C THR A 261 -21.72 -3.73 4.54
N GLU A 262 -22.77 -2.97 4.22
CA GLU A 262 -23.68 -3.26 3.11
C GLU A 262 -23.38 -2.32 1.94
N SER A 263 -23.36 -2.87 0.72
CA SER A 263 -23.25 -2.09 -0.50
C SER A 263 -23.86 -2.86 -1.67
N GLY A 264 -24.90 -2.28 -2.29
CA GLY A 264 -25.50 -2.83 -3.51
C GLY A 264 -26.25 -4.14 -3.28
N GLY A 265 -26.87 -4.31 -2.11
CA GLY A 265 -27.61 -5.51 -1.72
C GLY A 265 -26.73 -6.67 -1.25
N LYS A 266 -25.42 -6.45 -1.11
CA LYS A 266 -24.44 -7.44 -0.64
C LYS A 266 -23.76 -6.98 0.63
N TYR A 267 -23.47 -7.94 1.51
CA TYR A 267 -22.74 -7.72 2.75
C TYR A 267 -21.27 -8.07 2.58
N TYR A 268 -20.43 -7.28 3.23
CA TYR A 268 -18.98 -7.43 3.31
C TYR A 268 -18.58 -7.47 4.77
N LEU A 269 -17.47 -8.12 5.12
CA LEU A 269 -16.87 -7.92 6.43
C LEU A 269 -16.46 -6.44 6.57
N GLY A 270 -16.83 -5.83 7.70
CA GLY A 270 -16.52 -4.43 7.98
C GLY A 270 -15.01 -4.20 7.97
N LYS A 271 -14.58 -3.08 7.35
CA LYS A 271 -13.19 -2.63 7.43
C LYS A 271 -12.99 -1.92 8.78
N VAL A 272 -11.99 -2.35 9.55
CA VAL A 272 -11.46 -1.57 10.69
C VAL A 272 -10.63 -0.42 10.15
#